data_AF-A0A1A2ZNZ7-F1
#
_entry.id   AF-A0A1A2ZNZ7-F1
#
_cell.length_a   1.000
_cell.length_b   1.000
_cell.length_c   1.000
_cell.angle_alpha   90.00
_cell.angle_beta   90.00
_cell.angle_gamma   90.00
#
_symmetry.space_group_name_H-M   'P 1'
#
loop_
_entity.id
_entity.type
_entity.pdbx_description
1 polymer ?
#
loop_
_entity_poly.entity_id
_entity_poly.type
_entity_poly.pdbx_seq_one_letter_code
_entity_poly.pdbx_strand_id
1 'polypeptide(L)'
;MTVFAVMLTAWQDPFVDYLVPMFSYNSHFLNMGTWAHHIPGWETPFGANPQPSAFWIATYLLFTPVTCLACVWLLNKIRRRFPAINRFGLLLILAVSLVGADIVVEGVWLQQGLYAYLRVVPWFHLDPGTLGSGALAAFPLQEALLFGGLYMLVDAAIYYFRDDKGLMWTDKGIDTLQVGRSRAAVRILAMSAVMNAVFLIFNIAFTWFNLQASQTPDQPVPSYFTNGLCGVGDNPRCPPLVSGK
;
A
#
# COMPACT_ATOMS: atom_id res chain seq x y z
N MET A 1 -1.08 -18.21 -6.34
CA MET A 1 -0.43 -18.38 -5.02
C MET A 1 -0.07 -17.02 -4.44
N THR A 2 0.80 -16.25 -5.10
CA THR A 2 1.18 -14.88 -4.70
C THR A 2 -0.03 -13.97 -4.49
N VAL A 3 -0.96 -13.96 -5.45
CA VAL A 3 -2.23 -13.21 -5.38
C VAL A 3 -3.00 -13.47 -4.07
N PHE A 4 -3.18 -14.74 -3.70
CA PHE A 4 -3.90 -15.08 -2.46
C PHE A 4 -3.11 -14.70 -1.21
N ALA A 5 -1.77 -14.79 -1.24
CA ALA A 5 -0.93 -14.40 -0.12
C ALA A 5 -0.97 -12.88 0.13
N VAL A 6 -0.95 -12.08 -0.95
CA VAL A 6 -1.11 -10.62 -0.94
C VAL A 6 -2.50 -10.21 -0.47
N MET A 7 -3.56 -10.86 -0.96
CA MET A 7 -4.93 -10.58 -0.50
C MET A 7 -5.08 -10.75 1.02
N LEU A 8 -4.36 -11.70 1.62
CA LEU A 8 -4.38 -11.93 3.06
C LEU A 8 -3.62 -10.86 3.87
N THR A 9 -2.97 -9.87 3.27
CA THR A 9 -2.42 -8.70 3.99
C THR A 9 -3.38 -7.53 4.03
N ALA A 10 -4.39 -7.53 3.17
CA ALA A 10 -5.24 -6.39 2.89
C ALA A 10 -6.06 -5.94 4.11
N TRP A 11 -6.21 -6.79 5.14
CA TRP A 11 -6.87 -6.41 6.40
C TRP A 11 -6.12 -5.30 7.16
N GLN A 12 -4.83 -5.09 6.90
CA GLN A 12 -4.05 -4.01 7.52
C GLN A 12 -4.24 -2.67 6.82
N ASP A 13 -4.98 -2.60 5.71
CA ASP A 13 -5.16 -1.39 4.91
C ASP A 13 -5.60 -0.15 5.74
N PRO A 14 -6.53 -0.25 6.72
CA PRO A 14 -6.88 0.89 7.56
C PRO A 14 -5.74 1.47 8.40
N PHE A 15 -4.62 0.74 8.59
CA PHE A 15 -3.55 1.17 9.48
C PHE A 15 -2.87 2.47 9.00
N VAL A 16 -3.02 2.85 7.73
CA VAL A 16 -2.56 4.15 7.22
C VAL A 16 -3.19 5.34 7.98
N ASP A 17 -4.39 5.14 8.51
CA ASP A 17 -5.15 6.13 9.29
C ASP A 17 -5.16 5.80 10.80
N TYR A 18 -4.23 4.98 11.31
CA TYR A 18 -4.27 4.44 12.68
C TYR A 18 -4.21 5.52 13.77
N LEU A 19 -3.33 6.52 13.61
CA LEU A 19 -3.16 7.62 14.58
C LEU A 19 -3.90 8.90 14.18
N VAL A 20 -3.90 9.23 12.89
CA VAL A 20 -4.47 10.47 12.35
C VAL A 20 -5.04 10.16 10.97
N PRO A 21 -6.21 10.73 10.60
CA PRO A 21 -6.72 10.66 9.24
C PRO A 21 -5.72 11.27 8.25
N MET A 22 -5.11 10.41 7.44
CA MET A 22 -4.15 10.76 6.40
C MET A 22 -4.76 10.61 5.01
N PHE A 23 -5.64 9.62 4.86
CA PHE A 23 -6.14 9.15 3.59
C PHE A 23 -7.67 9.06 3.64
N SER A 24 -8.33 9.31 2.50
CA SER A 24 -9.79 9.15 2.40
C SER A 24 -10.20 8.62 1.04
N TYR A 25 -11.02 7.56 1.06
CA TYR A 25 -11.67 7.06 -0.14
C TYR A 25 -12.84 7.95 -0.56
N ASN A 26 -13.16 7.93 -1.84
CA ASN A 26 -14.39 8.54 -2.34
C ASN A 26 -15.62 7.80 -1.81
N SER A 27 -16.53 8.53 -1.17
CA SER A 27 -17.74 7.96 -0.57
C SER A 27 -18.72 7.36 -1.59
N HIS A 28 -18.56 7.65 -2.89
CA HIS A 28 -19.35 7.05 -3.97
C HIS A 28 -19.05 5.57 -4.22
N PHE A 29 -17.96 5.02 -3.67
CA PHE A 29 -17.70 3.59 -3.75
C PHE A 29 -18.75 2.77 -3.00
N LEU A 30 -18.89 1.50 -3.42
CA LEU A 30 -19.64 0.50 -2.66
C LEU A 30 -18.90 0.20 -1.34
N ASN A 31 -19.32 0.90 -0.29
CA ASN A 31 -18.72 0.87 1.03
C ASN A 31 -19.60 0.11 2.02
N MET A 32 -19.01 -0.83 2.77
CA MET A 32 -19.71 -1.61 3.82
C MET A 32 -19.27 -1.21 5.23
N GLY A 33 -18.79 0.03 5.39
CA GLY A 33 -18.13 0.49 6.61
C GLY A 33 -16.66 0.07 6.67
N THR A 34 -16.14 -0.10 7.87
CA THR A 34 -14.73 -0.40 8.11
C THR A 34 -14.57 -1.19 9.40
N TRP A 35 -13.56 -2.07 9.44
CA TRP A 35 -13.22 -2.84 10.63
C TRP A 35 -12.22 -2.11 11.54
N ALA A 36 -11.85 -0.86 11.21
CA ALA A 36 -10.77 -0.15 11.88
C ALA A 36 -10.97 -0.03 13.40
N HIS A 37 -12.20 0.22 13.84
CA HIS A 37 -12.56 0.33 15.26
C HIS A 37 -12.39 -0.97 16.07
N HIS A 38 -12.17 -2.10 15.41
CA HIS A 38 -11.87 -3.38 16.07
C HIS A 38 -10.36 -3.66 16.18
N ILE A 39 -9.51 -2.79 15.61
CA ILE A 39 -8.07 -2.90 15.73
C ILE A 39 -7.67 -2.44 17.13
N PRO A 40 -6.93 -3.26 17.90
CA PRO A 40 -6.46 -2.87 19.23
C PRO A 40 -5.61 -1.60 19.17
N GLY A 41 -5.91 -0.65 20.05
CA GLY A 41 -5.17 0.61 20.16
C GLY A 41 -5.45 1.63 19.05
N TRP A 42 -6.53 1.46 18.29
CA TRP A 42 -6.97 2.45 17.29
C TRP A 42 -7.27 3.81 17.94
N GLU A 43 -6.50 4.84 17.56
CA GLU A 43 -6.56 6.16 18.20
C GLU A 43 -7.40 7.16 17.40
N THR A 44 -7.53 7.00 16.07
CA THR A 44 -8.30 7.92 15.23
C THR A 44 -9.78 7.91 15.61
N PRO A 45 -10.28 8.97 16.27
CA PRO A 45 -11.62 8.98 16.81
C PRO A 45 -12.56 9.71 15.84
N PHE A 46 -13.77 9.16 15.72
CA PHE A 46 -14.86 9.63 14.84
C PHE A 46 -14.57 9.50 13.34
N GLY A 47 -15.44 8.72 12.67
CA GLY A 47 -15.34 8.41 11.25
C GLY A 47 -14.05 7.65 10.94
N ALA A 48 -14.11 6.32 10.89
CA ALA A 48 -13.04 5.58 10.24
C ALA A 48 -13.32 5.54 8.74
N ASN A 49 -12.29 5.74 7.94
CA ASN A 49 -12.41 5.78 6.49
C ASN A 49 -13.05 4.45 6.02
N PRO A 50 -14.19 4.51 5.32
CA PRO A 50 -14.86 3.31 4.83
C PRO A 50 -13.93 2.54 3.91
N GLN A 51 -13.98 1.22 3.98
CA GLN A 51 -13.14 0.34 3.18
C GLN A 51 -13.95 -0.13 1.96
N PRO A 52 -13.70 0.42 0.76
CA PRO A 52 -14.47 0.11 -0.44
C PRO A 52 -14.17 -1.31 -0.91
N SER A 53 -14.93 -2.26 -0.38
CA SER A 53 -14.68 -3.70 -0.56
C SER A 53 -14.39 -4.11 -2.01
N ALA A 54 -15.16 -3.61 -2.97
CA ALA A 54 -14.95 -3.93 -4.39
C ALA A 54 -13.64 -3.35 -4.95
N PHE A 55 -13.31 -2.10 -4.63
CA PHE A 55 -12.08 -1.44 -5.07
C PHE A 55 -10.87 -2.10 -4.39
N TRP A 56 -10.94 -2.29 -3.08
CA TRP A 56 -9.93 -2.95 -2.27
C TRP A 56 -9.65 -4.40 -2.76
N ILE A 57 -10.68 -5.21 -3.01
CA ILE A 57 -10.53 -6.55 -3.61
C ILE A 57 -9.81 -6.45 -4.96
N ALA A 58 -10.21 -5.49 -5.82
CA ALA A 58 -9.58 -5.32 -7.12
C ALA A 58 -8.10 -4.92 -7.00
N THR A 59 -7.73 -4.05 -6.05
CA THR A 59 -6.35 -3.62 -5.84
C THR A 59 -5.46 -4.79 -5.47
N TYR A 60 -5.81 -5.55 -4.43
CA TYR A 60 -4.96 -6.63 -3.93
C TYR A 60 -5.03 -7.92 -4.76
N LEU A 61 -6.15 -8.23 -5.44
CA LEU A 61 -6.25 -9.42 -6.30
C LEU A 61 -5.76 -9.19 -7.73
N LEU A 62 -5.89 -7.98 -8.26
CA LEU A 62 -5.63 -7.69 -9.67
C LEU A 62 -4.52 -6.66 -9.85
N PHE A 63 -4.69 -5.43 -9.36
CA PHE A 63 -3.76 -4.35 -9.71
C PHE A 63 -2.34 -4.60 -9.17
N THR A 64 -2.18 -4.88 -7.88
CA THR A 64 -0.85 -5.12 -7.29
C THR A 64 -0.14 -6.30 -7.96
N PRO A 65 -0.77 -7.50 -8.10
CA PRO A 65 -0.11 -8.62 -8.78
C PRO A 65 0.19 -8.35 -10.26
N VAL A 66 -0.70 -7.68 -11.00
CA VAL A 66 -0.48 -7.34 -12.41
C VAL A 66 0.70 -6.38 -12.56
N THR A 67 0.81 -5.36 -11.72
CA THR A 67 1.94 -4.43 -11.72
C THR A 67 3.25 -5.14 -11.39
N CYS A 68 3.26 -6.01 -10.36
CA CYS A 68 4.42 -6.85 -10.04
C CYS A 68 4.85 -7.71 -11.25
N LEU A 69 3.90 -8.36 -11.93
CA LEU A 69 4.19 -9.19 -13.10
C LEU A 69 4.67 -8.37 -14.29
N ALA A 70 4.13 -7.18 -14.52
CA ALA A 70 4.56 -6.26 -15.57
C ALA A 70 6.01 -5.78 -15.34
N CYS A 71 6.36 -5.39 -14.11
CA CYS A 71 7.72 -5.00 -13.76
C CYS A 71 8.71 -6.18 -13.86
N VAL A 72 8.29 -7.39 -13.47
CA VAL A 72 9.10 -8.61 -13.66
C VAL A 72 9.29 -8.94 -15.15
N TRP A 73 8.26 -8.76 -15.98
CA TRP A 73 8.38 -8.92 -17.43
C TRP A 73 9.38 -7.91 -18.01
N LEU A 74 9.31 -6.65 -17.59
CA LEU A 74 10.26 -5.61 -17.99
C LEU A 74 11.70 -5.97 -17.57
N LEU A 75 11.88 -6.43 -16.33
CA LEU A 75 13.17 -6.86 -15.80
C LEU A 75 13.77 -8.01 -16.61
N ASN A 76 12.94 -8.98 -17.02
CA ASN A 76 13.38 -10.07 -17.90
C ASN A 76 13.84 -9.55 -19.28
N LYS A 77 13.14 -8.56 -19.84
CA LYS A 77 13.54 -7.92 -21.11
C LYS A 77 14.88 -7.20 -20.97
N ILE A 78 15.08 -6.48 -19.87
CA ILE A 78 16.36 -5.80 -19.57
C ILE A 78 17.48 -6.81 -19.40
N ARG A 79 17.27 -7.88 -18.64
CA ARG A 79 18.27 -8.93 -18.41
C ARG A 79 18.68 -9.66 -19.69
N ARG A 80 17.76 -9.84 -20.65
CA ARG A 80 18.09 -10.40 -21.97
C ARG A 80 19.01 -9.47 -22.77
N ARG A 81 18.86 -8.15 -22.62
CA ARG A 81 19.71 -7.16 -23.31
C ARG A 81 21.06 -6.95 -22.60
N PHE A 82 21.07 -7.04 -21.27
CA PHE A 82 22.23 -6.80 -20.42
C PHE A 82 22.45 -7.97 -19.45
N PRO A 83 23.03 -9.10 -19.91
CA PRO A 83 23.19 -10.30 -19.08
C PRO A 83 24.25 -10.15 -17.97
N ALA A 84 25.12 -9.15 -18.05
CA ALA A 84 26.19 -8.90 -17.08
C ALA A 84 25.70 -8.25 -15.76
N ILE A 85 24.42 -7.88 -15.66
CA ILE A 85 23.86 -7.26 -14.45
C ILE A 85 23.81 -8.30 -13.31
N ASN A 86 24.43 -7.97 -12.19
CA ASN A 86 24.41 -8.81 -10.99
C ASN A 86 23.04 -8.78 -10.27
N ARG A 87 22.84 -9.63 -9.27
CA ARG A 87 21.55 -9.73 -8.56
C ARG A 87 21.13 -8.41 -7.89
N PHE A 88 22.09 -7.66 -7.36
CA PHE A 88 21.82 -6.37 -6.72
C PHE A 88 21.32 -5.33 -7.74
N GLY A 89 21.95 -5.24 -8.91
CA GLY A 89 21.50 -4.36 -9.98
C GLY A 89 20.09 -4.72 -10.47
N LEU A 90 19.76 -6.01 -10.55
CA LEU A 90 18.40 -6.46 -10.88
C LEU A 90 17.38 -6.02 -9.82
N LEU A 91 17.71 -6.14 -8.53
CA LEU A 91 16.85 -5.68 -7.44
C LEU A 91 16.64 -4.16 -7.49
N LEU A 92 17.69 -3.39 -7.75
CA LEU A 92 17.60 -1.93 -7.85
C LEU A 92 16.72 -1.50 -9.03
N ILE A 93 16.90 -2.12 -10.20
CA ILE A 93 16.06 -1.84 -11.38
C ILE A 93 14.59 -2.20 -11.09
N LEU A 94 14.36 -3.34 -10.43
CA LEU A 94 13.02 -3.75 -10.04
C LEU A 94 12.38 -2.75 -9.06
N ALA A 95 13.12 -2.32 -8.03
CA ALA A 95 12.66 -1.33 -7.06
C ALA A 95 12.27 -0.01 -7.73
N VAL A 96 13.16 0.55 -8.57
CA VAL A 96 12.89 1.79 -9.31
C VAL A 96 11.69 1.64 -10.24
N SER A 97 11.54 0.48 -10.90
CA SER A 97 10.40 0.22 -11.79
C SER A 97 9.08 0.15 -11.03
N LEU A 98 9.08 -0.46 -9.82
CA LEU A 98 7.89 -0.59 -8.99
C LEU A 98 7.49 0.75 -8.37
N VAL A 99 8.43 1.50 -7.79
CA VAL A 99 8.20 2.86 -7.29
C VAL A 99 7.66 3.77 -8.40
N GLY A 100 8.26 3.70 -9.59
CA GLY A 100 7.80 4.49 -10.74
C GLY A 100 6.40 4.10 -11.22
N ALA A 101 6.10 2.79 -11.27
CA ALA A 101 4.78 2.30 -11.65
C ALA A 101 3.71 2.75 -10.65
N ASP A 102 4.05 2.69 -9.35
CA ASP A 102 3.20 3.10 -8.26
C ASP A 102 2.85 4.60 -8.34
N ILE A 103 3.86 5.48 -8.44
CA ILE A 103 3.66 6.94 -8.65
C ILE A 103 2.72 7.22 -9.83
N VAL A 104 2.87 6.49 -10.94
CA VAL A 104 2.05 6.69 -12.15
C VAL A 104 0.61 6.23 -11.92
N VAL A 105 0.41 5.04 -11.35
CA VAL A 105 -0.93 4.47 -11.14
C VAL A 105 -1.68 5.29 -10.09
N GLU A 106 -1.06 5.54 -8.94
CA GLU A 106 -1.60 6.36 -7.85
C GLU A 106 -1.89 7.79 -8.34
N GLY A 107 -0.97 8.40 -9.08
CA GLY A 107 -1.18 9.73 -9.64
C GLY A 107 -2.41 9.82 -10.55
N VAL A 108 -2.68 8.79 -11.36
CA VAL A 108 -3.90 8.72 -12.19
C VAL A 108 -5.14 8.55 -11.32
N TRP A 109 -5.10 7.69 -10.29
CA TRP A 109 -6.23 7.45 -9.40
C TRP A 109 -6.59 8.68 -8.56
N LEU A 110 -5.59 9.43 -8.10
CA LEU A 110 -5.76 10.71 -7.42
C LEU A 110 -6.39 11.77 -8.34
N GLN A 111 -5.93 11.87 -9.60
CA GLN A 111 -6.52 12.79 -10.58
C GLN A 111 -7.97 12.43 -10.94
N GLN A 112 -8.31 11.14 -10.94
CA GLN A 112 -9.68 10.66 -11.13
C GLN A 112 -10.56 10.86 -9.90
N GLY A 113 -9.98 11.22 -8.75
CA GLY A 113 -10.71 11.42 -7.50
C GLY A 113 -11.24 10.12 -6.90
N LEU A 114 -10.55 8.99 -7.11
CA LEU A 114 -10.90 7.72 -6.46
C LEU A 114 -10.68 7.80 -4.95
N TYR A 115 -9.62 8.48 -4.53
CA TYR A 115 -9.30 8.79 -3.14
C TYR A 115 -8.41 10.04 -3.11
N ALA A 116 -8.11 10.53 -1.91
CA ALA A 116 -7.24 11.68 -1.70
C ALA A 116 -6.39 11.50 -0.44
N TYR A 117 -5.17 12.02 -0.49
CA TYR A 117 -4.34 12.23 0.69
C TYR A 117 -4.69 13.58 1.32
N LEU A 118 -5.36 13.53 2.47
CA LEU A 118 -5.87 14.70 3.20
C LEU A 118 -4.75 15.49 3.89
N ARG A 119 -3.65 14.79 4.16
CA ARG A 119 -2.43 15.33 4.76
C ARG A 119 -1.25 14.81 3.96
N VAL A 120 -0.19 15.60 3.88
CA VAL A 120 1.07 15.19 3.24
C VAL A 120 2.24 15.73 4.04
N VAL A 121 3.40 15.10 3.90
CA VAL A 121 4.64 15.58 4.50
C VAL A 121 5.16 16.75 3.65
N PRO A 122 5.30 17.98 4.18
CA PRO A 122 5.58 19.17 3.37
C PRO A 122 6.85 19.10 2.51
N TRP A 123 7.86 18.36 2.96
CA TRP A 123 9.13 18.23 2.27
C TRP A 123 9.23 16.96 1.40
N PHE A 124 8.19 16.10 1.39
CA PHE A 124 8.24 14.79 0.75
C PHE A 124 6.92 14.37 0.09
N HIS A 125 6.47 15.18 -0.86
CA HIS A 125 5.30 14.89 -1.67
C HIS A 125 5.50 15.37 -3.10
N LEU A 126 4.70 14.83 -4.02
CA LEU A 126 4.52 15.36 -5.37
C LEU A 126 3.22 16.16 -5.37
N ASP A 127 3.28 17.39 -5.88
CA ASP A 127 2.10 18.22 -6.10
C ASP A 127 1.78 18.28 -7.60
N PRO A 128 0.67 17.65 -8.04
CA PRO A 128 0.16 17.77 -9.40
C PRO A 128 -0.37 19.16 -9.74
N GLY A 129 -0.32 20.15 -8.84
CA GLY A 129 -0.53 21.57 -9.15
C GLY A 129 0.39 22.10 -10.25
N THR A 130 1.47 21.39 -10.58
CA THR A 130 2.32 21.61 -11.77
C THR A 130 1.72 21.08 -13.09
N LEU A 131 0.66 20.27 -13.02
CA LEU A 131 -0.08 19.64 -14.12
C LEU A 131 -1.57 20.06 -14.19
N GLY A 132 -2.03 20.96 -13.30
CA GLY A 132 -3.36 21.59 -13.36
C GLY A 132 -4.46 20.96 -12.50
N SER A 133 -4.15 19.94 -11.69
CA SER A 133 -5.09 19.38 -10.70
C SER A 133 -4.73 19.86 -9.30
N GLY A 134 -5.71 20.38 -8.54
CA GLY A 134 -5.53 21.04 -7.24
C GLY A 134 -4.95 20.16 -6.12
N ALA A 135 -4.92 20.72 -4.90
CA ALA A 135 -4.17 20.21 -3.75
C ALA A 135 -4.53 18.76 -3.34
N LEU A 136 -5.76 18.31 -3.59
CA LEU A 136 -6.18 16.93 -3.30
C LEU A 136 -5.52 15.86 -4.18
N ALA A 137 -4.81 16.28 -5.23
CA ALA A 137 -4.01 15.37 -6.04
C ALA A 137 -2.59 15.17 -5.46
N ALA A 138 -2.23 15.85 -4.37
CA ALA A 138 -0.91 15.70 -3.76
C ALA A 138 -0.66 14.23 -3.36
N PHE A 139 0.48 13.70 -3.78
CA PHE A 139 0.87 12.32 -3.57
C PHE A 139 2.08 12.23 -2.62
N PRO A 140 1.96 11.56 -1.47
CA PRO A 140 3.07 11.39 -0.54
C PRO A 140 4.13 10.45 -1.10
N LEU A 141 5.36 10.93 -1.28
CA LEU A 141 6.44 10.12 -1.85
C LEU A 141 6.88 8.97 -0.94
N GLN A 142 6.64 9.07 0.37
CA GLN A 142 6.88 7.96 1.28
C GLN A 142 5.97 6.77 1.00
N GLU A 143 4.78 7.00 0.45
CA GLU A 143 3.89 5.91 0.07
C GLU A 143 4.54 5.09 -1.05
N ALA A 144 4.91 5.72 -2.18
CA ALA A 144 5.56 4.99 -3.27
C ALA A 144 6.85 4.28 -2.86
N LEU A 145 7.66 4.88 -1.99
CA LEU A 145 8.87 4.23 -1.49
C LEU A 145 8.58 3.02 -0.60
N LEU A 146 7.57 3.09 0.26
CA LEU A 146 7.26 2.01 1.18
C LEU A 146 6.38 0.94 0.51
N PHE A 147 5.37 1.33 -0.28
CA PHE A 147 4.48 0.40 -0.96
C PHE A 147 5.18 -0.20 -2.19
N GLY A 148 5.54 0.63 -3.17
CA GLY A 148 6.26 0.20 -4.36
C GLY A 148 7.68 -0.32 -4.05
N GLY A 149 8.45 0.44 -3.28
CA GLY A 149 9.87 0.17 -3.04
C GLY A 149 10.19 -0.88 -1.97
N LEU A 150 9.27 -1.16 -1.03
CA LEU A 150 9.44 -2.19 -0.01
C LEU A 150 8.43 -3.33 -0.16
N TYR A 151 7.12 -3.06 -0.07
CA TYR A 151 6.10 -4.11 -0.08
C TYR A 151 6.05 -4.87 -1.41
N MET A 152 5.82 -4.16 -2.52
CA MET A 152 5.78 -4.78 -3.86
C MET A 152 7.14 -5.33 -4.28
N LEU A 153 8.24 -4.71 -3.85
CA LEU A 153 9.58 -5.22 -4.14
C LEU A 153 9.79 -6.59 -3.50
N VAL A 154 9.37 -6.79 -2.24
CA VAL A 154 9.48 -8.09 -1.58
C VAL A 154 8.62 -9.14 -2.29
N ASP A 155 7.36 -8.83 -2.64
CA ASP A 155 6.49 -9.73 -3.40
C ASP A 155 7.10 -10.11 -4.77
N ALA A 156 7.51 -9.11 -5.54
CA ALA A 156 8.10 -9.32 -6.86
C ALA A 156 9.45 -10.06 -6.77
N ALA A 157 10.28 -9.81 -5.74
CA ALA A 157 11.54 -10.51 -5.52
C ALA A 157 11.32 -11.97 -5.10
N ILE A 158 10.33 -12.25 -4.24
CA ILE A 158 9.90 -13.62 -3.89
C ILE A 158 9.54 -14.38 -5.17
N TYR A 159 8.76 -13.74 -6.05
CA TYR A 159 8.32 -14.33 -7.31
C TYR A 159 9.44 -14.45 -8.35
N TYR A 160 10.37 -13.49 -8.42
CA TYR A 160 11.40 -13.45 -9.46
C TYR A 160 12.57 -14.39 -9.15
N PHE A 161 13.03 -14.45 -7.90
CA PHE A 161 14.19 -15.26 -7.50
C PHE A 161 13.81 -16.67 -7.03
N ARG A 162 12.77 -17.26 -7.64
CA ARG A 162 12.42 -18.66 -7.44
C ARG A 162 13.58 -19.57 -7.88
N ASP A 163 13.70 -20.71 -7.22
CA ASP A 163 14.68 -21.72 -7.57
C ASP A 163 14.35 -22.45 -8.89
N ASP A 164 15.24 -23.34 -9.33
CA ASP A 164 15.07 -24.11 -10.56
C ASP A 164 13.87 -25.08 -10.51
N LYS A 165 13.34 -25.35 -9.31
CA LYS A 165 12.13 -26.15 -9.08
C LYS A 165 10.87 -25.27 -9.02
N GLY A 166 11.00 -23.96 -9.19
CA GLY A 166 9.90 -22.99 -9.10
C GLY A 166 9.43 -22.71 -7.67
N LEU A 167 10.21 -23.08 -6.65
CA LEU A 167 9.93 -22.79 -5.25
C LEU A 167 10.41 -21.39 -4.88
N MET A 168 9.57 -20.69 -4.12
CA MET A 168 9.90 -19.40 -3.53
C MET A 168 10.78 -19.62 -2.30
N TRP A 169 11.53 -18.60 -1.88
CA TRP A 169 12.34 -18.74 -0.66
C TRP A 169 11.48 -18.93 0.60
N THR A 170 10.22 -18.50 0.58
CA THR A 170 9.19 -18.76 1.58
C THR A 170 8.72 -20.22 1.61
N ASP A 171 8.97 -20.98 0.55
CA ASP A 171 8.63 -22.40 0.43
C ASP A 171 9.75 -23.33 0.93
N LYS A 172 10.90 -22.78 1.35
CA LYS A 172 12.04 -23.59 1.80
C LYS A 172 11.64 -24.43 3.02
N GLY A 173 11.89 -25.74 2.93
CA GLY A 173 11.50 -26.70 3.97
C GLY A 173 10.11 -27.31 3.76
N ILE A 174 9.38 -26.97 2.69
CA ILE A 174 8.08 -27.59 2.41
C ILE A 174 8.15 -29.12 2.25
N ASP A 175 9.31 -29.65 1.84
CA ASP A 175 9.53 -31.10 1.66
C ASP A 175 9.76 -31.84 2.99
N THR A 176 10.07 -31.15 4.09
CA THR A 176 10.16 -31.78 5.42
C THR A 176 8.78 -31.94 6.06
N LEU A 177 7.77 -31.24 5.55
CA LEU A 177 6.40 -31.26 6.06
C LEU A 177 5.59 -32.34 5.33
N GLN A 178 4.92 -33.22 6.09
CA GLN A 178 4.01 -34.24 5.54
C GLN A 178 2.64 -33.64 5.20
N VAL A 179 2.60 -32.65 4.30
CA VAL A 179 1.42 -31.79 4.07
C VAL A 179 0.54 -32.19 2.88
N GLY A 180 0.79 -33.33 2.23
CA GLY A 180 -0.10 -33.96 1.25
C GLY A 180 -0.88 -32.98 0.34
N ARG A 181 -2.21 -33.01 0.43
CA ARG A 181 -3.13 -32.14 -0.34
C ARG A 181 -3.11 -30.67 0.08
N SER A 182 -2.66 -30.36 1.30
CA SER A 182 -2.63 -29.01 1.87
C SER A 182 -1.36 -28.24 1.52
N ARG A 183 -0.44 -28.83 0.74
CA ARG A 183 0.85 -28.20 0.36
C ARG A 183 0.68 -26.80 -0.23
N ALA A 184 -0.32 -26.58 -1.08
CA ALA A 184 -0.58 -25.26 -1.66
C ALA A 184 -1.03 -24.24 -0.60
N ALA A 185 -1.92 -24.63 0.32
CA ALA A 185 -2.40 -23.78 1.39
C ALA A 185 -1.26 -23.37 2.34
N VAL A 186 -0.40 -24.31 2.72
CA VAL A 186 0.77 -24.04 3.57
C VAL A 186 1.71 -23.02 2.93
N ARG A 187 1.95 -23.13 1.62
CA ARG A 187 2.79 -22.17 0.87
C ARG A 187 2.14 -20.78 0.80
N ILE A 188 0.82 -20.70 0.61
CA ILE A 188 0.07 -19.43 0.65
C ILE A 188 0.20 -18.79 2.03
N LEU A 189 0.00 -19.56 3.10
CA LEU A 189 0.09 -19.07 4.48
C LEU A 189 1.52 -18.63 4.83
N ALA A 190 2.54 -19.38 4.43
CA ALA A 190 3.95 -19.02 4.66
C ALA A 190 4.32 -17.70 3.97
N MET A 191 3.94 -17.55 2.69
CA MET A 191 4.14 -16.30 1.98
C MET A 191 3.32 -15.16 2.60
N SER A 192 2.07 -15.43 2.96
CA SER A 192 1.19 -14.43 3.59
C SER A 192 1.73 -13.95 4.92
N ALA A 193 2.33 -14.81 5.74
CA ALA A 193 2.97 -14.42 6.99
C ALA A 193 4.12 -13.42 6.76
N VAL A 194 4.97 -13.69 5.76
CA VAL A 194 6.06 -12.77 5.37
C VAL A 194 5.47 -11.45 4.87
N MET A 195 4.51 -11.48 3.96
CA MET A 195 3.91 -10.27 3.40
C MET A 195 3.16 -9.45 4.46
N ASN A 196 2.50 -10.10 5.42
CA ASN A 196 1.87 -9.41 6.56
C ASN A 196 2.91 -8.71 7.45
N ALA A 197 4.06 -9.35 7.71
CA ALA A 197 5.14 -8.72 8.47
C ALA A 197 5.74 -7.52 7.73
N VAL A 198 5.94 -7.63 6.42
CA VAL A 198 6.42 -6.50 5.59
C VAL A 198 5.40 -5.38 5.57
N PHE A 199 4.11 -5.68 5.45
CA PHE A 199 3.07 -4.66 5.45
C PHE A 199 2.88 -4.00 6.82
N LEU A 200 3.14 -4.72 7.91
CA LEU A 200 3.18 -4.12 9.23
C LEU A 200 4.35 -3.13 9.36
N ILE A 201 5.53 -3.48 8.83
CA ILE A 201 6.68 -2.58 8.78
C ILE A 201 6.36 -1.34 7.93
N PHE A 202 5.71 -1.54 6.77
CA PHE A 202 5.17 -0.45 5.96
C PHE A 202 4.30 0.48 6.80
N ASN A 203 3.30 -0.05 7.51
CA ASN A 203 2.35 0.74 8.27
C ASN A 203 3.01 1.49 9.44
N ILE A 204 3.95 0.87 10.14
CA ILE A 204 4.72 1.53 11.20
C ILE A 204 5.56 2.67 10.63
N ALA A 205 6.27 2.43 9.53
CA ALA A 205 7.10 3.45 8.88
C ALA A 205 6.23 4.59 8.31
N PHE A 206 5.11 4.26 7.68
CA PHE A 206 4.16 5.22 7.13
C PHE A 206 3.56 6.10 8.23
N THR A 207 3.13 5.49 9.34
CA THR A 207 2.62 6.20 10.51
C THR A 207 3.66 7.17 11.08
N TRP A 208 4.95 6.80 11.10
CA TRP A 208 6.02 7.70 11.53
C TRP A 208 6.15 8.94 10.64
N PHE A 209 5.95 8.80 9.33
CA PHE A 209 5.86 9.95 8.42
C PHE A 209 4.59 10.77 8.65
N ASN A 210 3.46 10.12 8.90
CA ASN A 210 2.17 10.78 9.13
C ASN A 210 2.19 11.72 10.34
N LEU A 211 2.99 11.40 11.37
CA LEU A 211 3.20 12.30 12.52
C LEU A 211 3.84 13.65 12.15
N GLN A 212 4.51 13.72 11.00
CA GLN A 212 5.13 14.93 10.46
C GLN A 212 4.28 15.58 9.36
N ALA A 213 3.16 14.96 8.98
CA ALA A 213 2.30 15.45 7.92
C ALA A 213 1.46 16.63 8.41
N SER A 214 1.42 17.69 7.62
CA SER A 214 0.47 18.77 7.81
C SER A 214 -0.74 18.54 6.92
N GLN A 215 -1.86 19.18 7.25
CA GLN A 215 -2.97 19.26 6.32
C GLN A 215 -2.49 19.85 5.00
N THR A 216 -2.97 19.28 3.90
CA THR A 216 -2.72 19.84 2.58
C THR A 216 -3.39 21.24 2.54
N PRO A 217 -2.68 22.32 2.21
CA PRO A 217 -3.17 23.68 2.45
C PRO A 217 -4.43 24.08 1.66
N ASP A 218 -5.27 24.91 2.30
CA ASP A 218 -6.15 25.95 1.74
C ASP A 218 -7.20 25.60 0.66
N GLN A 219 -7.53 24.32 0.45
CA GLN A 219 -8.67 23.94 -0.39
C GLN A 219 -9.77 23.23 0.40
N PRO A 220 -11.05 23.62 0.21
CA PRO A 220 -12.17 22.95 0.87
C PRO A 220 -12.21 21.48 0.42
N VAL A 221 -12.14 20.56 1.38
CA VAL A 221 -12.28 19.13 1.13
C VAL A 221 -13.73 18.84 0.73
N PRO A 222 -14.00 18.29 -0.47
CA PRO A 222 -15.34 17.94 -0.88
C PRO A 222 -16.01 16.97 0.10
N SER A 223 -17.34 17.07 0.23
CA SER A 223 -18.12 16.27 1.18
C SER A 223 -17.96 14.76 0.98
N TYR A 224 -17.68 14.30 -0.24
CA TYR A 224 -17.45 12.88 -0.56
C TYR A 224 -16.06 12.35 -0.15
N PHE A 225 -15.19 13.20 0.40
CA PHE A 225 -13.89 12.82 1.00
C PHE A 225 -13.83 13.11 2.51
N THR A 226 -14.89 13.63 3.12
CA THR A 226 -14.85 13.91 4.57
C THR A 226 -15.09 12.66 5.40
N ASN A 227 -15.98 11.76 4.96
CA ASN A 227 -16.29 10.47 5.60
C ASN A 227 -16.49 10.51 7.13
N GLY A 228 -16.89 11.67 7.69
CA GLY A 228 -16.99 11.89 9.13
C GLY A 228 -15.64 11.88 9.88
N LEU A 229 -14.51 11.88 9.17
CA LEU A 229 -13.14 11.89 9.72
C LEU A 229 -12.90 13.18 10.52
N CYS A 230 -12.33 13.05 11.72
CA CYS A 230 -11.97 14.21 12.53
C CYS A 230 -10.95 15.13 11.83
N GLY A 231 -11.05 16.43 12.04
CA GLY A 231 -10.10 17.41 11.52
C GLY A 231 -10.05 17.47 9.99
N VAL A 232 -11.15 17.14 9.31
CA VAL A 232 -11.29 17.20 7.84
C VAL A 232 -12.53 18.03 7.51
N GLY A 233 -12.36 19.08 6.68
CA GLY A 233 -13.45 20.00 6.35
C GLY A 233 -14.06 20.65 7.60
N ASP A 234 -15.39 20.62 7.71
CA ASP A 234 -16.14 21.17 8.85
C ASP A 234 -16.23 20.21 10.05
N ASN A 235 -15.61 19.02 9.97
CA ASN A 235 -15.67 18.04 11.06
C ASN A 235 -14.88 18.54 12.30
N PRO A 236 -15.29 18.13 13.52
CA PRO A 236 -14.58 18.49 14.74
C PRO A 236 -13.10 18.14 14.67
N ARG A 237 -12.23 18.98 15.25
CA ARG A 237 -10.79 18.69 15.33
C ARG A 237 -10.54 17.34 15.98
N CYS A 238 -9.56 16.60 15.48
CA CYS A 238 -9.11 15.39 16.17
C CYS A 238 -8.69 15.76 17.60
N PRO A 239 -9.13 15.00 18.61
CA PRO A 239 -8.63 15.16 19.96
C PRO A 239 -7.12 14.94 19.94
N PRO A 240 -6.38 15.58 20.87
CA PRO A 240 -4.96 15.30 21.00
C PRO A 240 -4.78 13.79 21.21
N LEU A 241 -3.83 13.20 20.47
CA LEU A 241 -3.34 11.85 20.77
C LEU A 241 -3.06 11.82 22.26
N VAL A 242 -3.72 10.90 22.99
CA VAL A 242 -3.64 10.87 24.45
C VAL A 242 -2.16 10.78 24.80
N SER A 243 -1.60 11.88 25.28
CA SER A 243 -0.35 11.90 26.03
C SER A 243 -0.63 11.02 27.24
N GLY A 244 -0.26 9.76 27.13
CA GLY A 244 -0.33 8.81 28.21
C GLY A 244 0.70 9.20 29.27
N LYS A 245 0.22 9.93 30.29
CA LYS A 245 0.88 10.27 31.56
C LYS A 245 1.96 11.34 31.53
#